data_AF-X0VWU8-F1
#
_entry.id   AF-X0VWU8-F1
#
_cell.length_a   1.000
_cell.length_b   1.000
_cell.length_c   1.000
_cell.angle_alpha   90.00
_cell.angle_beta   90.00
_cell.angle_gamma   90.00
#
_symmetry.space_group_name_H-M   'P 1'
#
loop_
_entity.id
_entity.type
_entity.pdbx_description
1 polymer ?
#
loop_
_entity_poly.entity_id
_entity_poly.type
_entity_poly.pdbx_seq_one_letter_code
_entity_poly.pdbx_strand_id
1 'polypeptide(L)'
;PGDEILAINGEEIEGWEGVSVAIKENIENDLKLTIQREGRIFDVQIKPAFDSQLDKMAIGVTITPSSTFVRYNFVDSLLKGSERVFVLTGTIFSALGGMIIGRVPAQFTGPVGIAQFIGESAKMGMVPLLSLIAFLSVNLGLFNLFPIPALDGGRLLFLLIEGVRGKPLDLKKEELVHYIGFIILFCLFFLVTYQDILRWVGR
;
A
#
# COMPACT_ATOMS: atom_id res chain seq x y z
N PRO A 1 -4.23 23.97 15.01
CA PRO A 1 -3.31 22.82 14.89
C PRO A 1 -2.81 22.42 16.29
N GLY A 2 -2.86 21.14 16.64
CA GLY A 2 -2.58 20.67 18.01
C GLY A 2 -3.83 20.44 18.88
N ASP A 3 -4.97 20.25 18.24
CA ASP A 3 -6.25 19.92 18.89
C ASP A 3 -6.39 18.40 18.99
N GLU A 4 -6.84 17.91 20.13
CA GLU A 4 -7.16 16.49 20.34
C GLU A 4 -8.68 16.29 20.34
N ILE A 5 -9.17 15.42 19.46
CA ILE A 5 -10.61 15.10 19.39
C ILE A 5 -10.86 13.96 20.37
N LEU A 6 -11.68 14.20 21.39
CA LEU A 6 -12.01 13.23 22.43
C LEU A 6 -13.27 12.44 22.10
N ALA A 7 -14.27 13.11 21.53
CA ALA A 7 -15.56 12.50 21.22
C ALA A 7 -16.24 13.17 20.02
N ILE A 8 -17.12 12.44 19.35
CA ILE A 8 -18.02 12.96 18.31
C ILE A 8 -19.44 12.52 18.65
N ASN A 9 -20.38 13.47 18.67
CA ASN A 9 -21.77 13.26 19.04
C ASN A 9 -21.97 12.61 20.43
N GLY A 10 -20.99 12.78 21.33
CA GLY A 10 -21.00 12.19 22.67
C GLY A 10 -20.42 10.78 22.77
N GLU A 11 -19.97 10.19 21.66
CA GLU A 11 -19.25 8.91 21.65
C GLU A 11 -17.74 9.16 21.68
N GLU A 12 -17.05 8.54 22.65
CA GLU A 12 -15.59 8.54 22.72
C GLU A 12 -15.01 7.82 21.49
N ILE A 13 -14.00 8.44 20.87
CA ILE A 13 -13.40 7.90 19.65
C ILE A 13 -11.92 7.67 19.85
N GLU A 14 -11.51 6.43 19.57
CA GLU A 14 -10.11 6.05 19.50
C GLU A 14 -9.60 6.11 18.07
N GLY A 15 -8.63 6.99 17.82
CA GLY A 15 -7.92 7.08 16.56
C GLY A 15 -8.75 7.64 15.39
N TRP A 16 -8.09 7.75 14.23
CA TRP A 16 -8.68 8.37 13.03
C TRP A 16 -9.82 7.57 12.40
N GLU A 17 -9.78 6.26 12.57
CA GLU A 17 -10.74 5.36 11.93
C GLU A 17 -12.15 5.62 12.46
N GLY A 18 -12.32 5.80 13.78
CA GLY A 18 -13.59 6.17 14.38
C GLY A 18 -14.09 7.55 13.93
N VAL A 19 -13.19 8.53 13.75
CA VAL A 19 -13.55 9.86 13.22
C VAL A 19 -14.06 9.74 11.78
N SER A 20 -13.39 8.94 10.95
CA SER A 20 -13.78 8.74 9.55
C SER A 20 -15.13 8.03 9.42
N VAL A 21 -15.42 7.07 10.30
CA VAL A 21 -16.72 6.38 10.37
C VAL A 21 -17.81 7.36 10.79
N ALA A 22 -17.61 8.13 11.85
CA ALA A 22 -18.59 9.11 12.34
C ALA A 22 -18.98 10.15 11.27
N ILE A 23 -18.01 10.61 10.46
CA ILE A 23 -18.27 11.53 9.34
C ILE A 23 -19.11 10.86 8.24
N LYS A 24 -18.84 9.59 7.92
CA LYS A 24 -19.58 8.83 6.91
C LYS A 24 -21.02 8.54 7.33
N GLU A 25 -21.26 8.33 8.62
CA GLU A 25 -22.60 8.03 9.14
C GLU A 25 -23.48 9.28 9.30
N ASN A 26 -22.86 10.46 9.40
CA ASN A 26 -23.56 11.73 9.66
C ASN A 26 -23.33 12.76 8.54
N ILE A 27 -23.54 12.35 7.29
CA ILE A 27 -23.27 13.16 6.10
C ILE A 27 -24.14 14.42 6.01
N GLU A 28 -25.39 14.36 6.50
CA GLU A 28 -26.37 15.44 6.34
C GLU A 28 -26.56 16.29 7.62
N ASN A 29 -26.05 15.82 8.76
CA ASN A 29 -26.29 16.41 10.07
C ASN A 29 -25.03 17.11 10.61
N ASP A 30 -25.25 18.10 11.47
CA ASP A 30 -24.15 18.76 12.18
C ASP A 30 -23.49 17.77 13.16
N LEU A 31 -22.17 17.65 13.07
CA LEU A 31 -21.35 16.87 13.98
C LEU A 31 -20.94 17.72 15.17
N LYS A 32 -21.20 17.22 16.38
CA LYS A 32 -20.72 17.82 17.62
C LYS A 32 -19.38 17.20 18.01
N LEU A 33 -18.28 17.90 17.78
CA LEU A 33 -16.94 17.48 18.18
C LEU A 33 -16.62 17.99 19.59
N THR A 34 -16.18 17.11 20.49
CA THR A 34 -15.59 17.51 21.77
C THR A 34 -14.07 17.52 21.62
N ILE A 35 -13.46 18.69 21.76
CA ILE A 35 -12.06 18.93 21.45
C ILE A 35 -11.32 19.44 22.70
N GLN A 36 -10.10 18.96 22.92
CA GLN A 36 -9.16 19.49 23.89
C GLN A 36 -8.09 20.35 23.21
N ARG A 37 -7.97 21.61 23.64
CA ARG A 37 -6.91 22.53 23.22
C ARG A 37 -6.30 23.18 24.45
N GLU A 38 -4.98 23.07 24.63
CA GLU A 38 -4.25 23.68 25.75
C GLU A 38 -4.86 23.35 27.14
N GLY A 39 -5.36 22.13 27.31
CA GLY A 39 -5.98 21.66 28.55
C GLY A 39 -7.43 22.10 28.78
N ARG A 40 -8.04 22.87 27.87
CA ARG A 40 -9.46 23.23 27.91
C ARG A 40 -10.26 22.34 26.97
N ILE A 41 -11.36 21.80 27.46
CA ILE A 41 -12.31 21.00 26.69
C ILE A 41 -13.49 21.89 26.28
N PHE A 42 -13.83 21.87 25.00
CA PHE A 42 -15.00 22.59 24.47
C PHE A 42 -15.61 21.85 23.27
N ASP A 43 -16.88 22.15 23.02
CA ASP A 43 -17.64 21.56 21.94
C ASP A 43 -17.67 22.47 20.70
N VAL A 44 -17.50 21.88 19.52
CA VAL A 44 -17.58 22.55 18.23
C VAL A 44 -18.61 21.84 17.37
N GLN A 45 -19.54 22.58 16.78
CA GLN A 45 -20.43 22.04 15.76
C GLN A 45 -19.82 22.29 14.38
N ILE A 46 -19.70 21.23 13.59
CA ILE A 46 -19.19 21.30 12.22
C ILE A 46 -20.09 20.53 11.28
N LYS A 47 -20.34 21.09 10.10
CA LYS A 47 -21.08 20.42 9.04
C LYS A 47 -20.10 19.83 8.03
N PRO A 48 -20.13 18.51 7.77
CA PRO A 48 -19.34 17.91 6.69
C PRO A 48 -19.64 18.57 5.35
N ALA A 49 -18.60 18.80 4.56
CA ALA A 49 -18.69 19.32 3.20
C ALA A 49 -18.00 18.37 2.22
N PHE A 50 -18.51 18.31 0.99
CA PHE A 50 -17.92 17.44 -0.04
C PHE A 50 -16.59 18.01 -0.52
N ASP A 51 -15.52 17.22 -0.41
CA ASP A 51 -14.19 17.55 -0.92
C ASP A 51 -14.00 16.88 -2.29
N SER A 52 -13.98 17.70 -3.36
CA SER A 52 -13.82 17.23 -4.73
C SER A 52 -12.43 16.68 -5.06
N GLN A 53 -11.41 16.96 -4.25
CA GLN A 53 -10.06 16.41 -4.43
C GLN A 53 -9.93 15.02 -3.82
N LEU A 54 -10.67 14.76 -2.74
CA LEU A 54 -10.64 13.49 -2.01
C LEU A 54 -11.82 12.56 -2.32
N ASP A 55 -12.77 13.01 -3.15
CA ASP A 55 -14.01 12.32 -3.53
C ASP A 55 -14.80 11.78 -2.31
N LYS A 56 -14.85 12.58 -1.23
CA LYS A 56 -15.50 12.20 0.04
C LYS A 56 -15.96 13.41 0.84
N MET A 57 -16.89 13.20 1.76
CA MET A 57 -17.27 14.20 2.76
C MET A 57 -16.12 14.40 3.77
N ALA A 58 -15.79 15.65 4.05
CA ALA A 58 -14.71 16.04 4.94
C ALA A 58 -15.10 17.27 5.78
N ILE A 59 -14.45 17.42 6.93
CA ILE A 59 -14.65 18.55 7.86
C ILE A 59 -13.48 19.55 7.83
N GLY A 60 -12.63 19.49 6.78
CA GLY A 60 -11.48 20.40 6.63
C GLY A 60 -10.38 20.23 7.69
N VAL A 61 -10.39 19.11 8.43
CA VAL A 61 -9.38 18.78 9.42
C VAL A 61 -8.39 17.81 8.81
N THR A 62 -7.11 18.18 8.84
CA THR A 62 -5.99 17.29 8.54
C THR A 62 -5.38 16.85 9.86
N ILE A 63 -5.34 15.55 10.12
CA ILE A 63 -4.53 15.05 11.23
C ILE A 63 -3.07 15.28 10.88
N THR A 64 -2.36 15.94 11.78
CA THR A 64 -0.93 15.66 11.92
C THR A 64 -0.84 14.43 12.81
N PRO A 65 -0.63 13.21 12.27
CA PRO A 65 -0.54 12.03 13.10
C PRO A 65 0.54 12.29 14.15
N SER A 66 0.12 12.35 15.41
CA SER A 66 1.04 12.29 16.54
C SER A 66 1.64 10.89 16.51
N SER A 67 2.67 10.75 15.69
CA SER A 67 3.42 9.52 15.52
C SER A 67 4.21 9.33 16.81
N THR A 68 3.55 8.79 17.84
CA THR A 68 4.24 8.42 19.07
C THR A 68 5.11 7.22 18.73
N PHE A 69 6.42 7.42 18.80
CA PHE A 69 7.38 6.35 18.62
C PHE A 69 7.28 5.41 19.81
N VAL A 70 6.53 4.32 19.65
CA VAL A 70 6.48 3.24 20.63
C VAL A 70 7.72 2.38 20.44
N ARG A 71 8.52 2.25 21.50
CA ARG A 71 9.73 1.43 21.49
C ARG A 71 9.36 0.00 21.90
N TYR A 72 9.33 -0.89 20.92
CA TYR A 72 9.11 -2.31 21.16
C TYR A 72 10.42 -2.99 21.59
N ASN A 73 10.31 -4.06 22.38
CA ASN A 73 11.45 -4.95 22.62
C ASN A 73 11.74 -5.77 21.35
N PHE A 74 12.82 -6.55 21.35
CA PHE A 74 13.26 -7.30 20.16
C PHE A 74 12.19 -8.30 19.66
N VAL A 75 11.56 -9.04 20.58
CA VAL A 75 10.56 -10.07 20.24
C VAL A 75 9.28 -9.41 19.71
N ASP A 76 8.79 -8.39 20.41
CA ASP A 76 7.61 -7.63 20.00
C ASP A 76 7.82 -6.96 18.64
N SER A 77 9.03 -6.44 18.38
CA SER A 77 9.39 -5.85 17.09
C SER A 77 9.32 -6.87 15.96
N LEU A 78 9.77 -8.11 16.20
CA LEU A 78 9.71 -9.18 15.20
C LEU A 78 8.27 -9.62 14.93
N LEU A 79 7.46 -9.74 15.98
CA LEU A 79 6.04 -10.08 15.86
C LEU A 79 5.27 -8.98 15.12
N LYS A 80 5.45 -7.71 15.51
CA LYS A 80 4.84 -6.55 14.85
C LYS A 80 5.30 -6.39 13.41
N GLY A 81 6.58 -6.65 13.13
CA GLY A 81 7.11 -6.68 11.76
C GLY A 81 6.45 -7.76 10.92
N SER A 82 6.26 -8.96 11.48
CA SER A 82 5.59 -10.07 10.80
C SER A 82 4.11 -9.76 10.53
N GLU A 83 3.39 -9.25 11.52
CA GLU A 83 2.01 -8.76 11.38
C GLU A 83 1.92 -7.72 10.25
N ARG A 84 2.87 -6.77 10.21
CA ARG A 84 2.92 -5.76 9.16
C ARG A 84 3.12 -6.36 7.77
N VAL A 85 3.97 -7.37 7.63
CA VAL A 85 4.16 -8.09 6.35
C VAL A 85 2.86 -8.74 5.91
N PHE A 86 2.14 -9.45 6.78
CA PHE A 86 0.86 -10.07 6.43
C PHE A 86 -0.19 -9.05 5.99
N VAL A 87 -0.29 -7.92 6.69
CA VAL A 87 -1.20 -6.82 6.31
C VAL A 87 -0.85 -6.26 4.94
N LEU A 88 0.44 -6.03 4.67
CA LEU A 88 0.91 -5.55 3.36
C LEU A 88 0.58 -6.56 2.26
N THR A 89 0.86 -7.85 2.49
CA THR A 89 0.54 -8.92 1.56
C THR A 89 -0.96 -8.97 1.24
N GLY A 90 -1.83 -8.93 2.25
CA GLY A 90 -3.28 -8.92 2.07
C GLY A 90 -3.78 -7.69 1.30
N THR A 91 -3.17 -6.53 1.55
CA THR A 91 -3.46 -5.29 0.81
C THR A 91 -3.09 -5.42 -0.66
N ILE A 92 -1.92 -5.99 -0.96
CA ILE A 92 -1.45 -6.20 -2.34
C ILE A 92 -2.40 -7.14 -3.09
N PHE A 93 -2.78 -8.28 -2.49
CA PHE A 93 -3.73 -9.20 -3.11
C PHE A 93 -5.11 -8.57 -3.32
N SER A 94 -5.61 -7.80 -2.35
CA SER A 94 -6.87 -7.07 -2.49
C SER A 94 -6.82 -6.05 -3.64
N ALA A 95 -5.70 -5.33 -3.78
CA ALA A 95 -5.49 -4.38 -4.87
C ALA A 95 -5.45 -5.10 -6.23
N LEU A 96 -4.72 -6.22 -6.34
CA LEU A 96 -4.66 -7.04 -7.56
C LEU A 96 -6.05 -7.58 -7.94
N GLY A 97 -6.80 -8.13 -6.98
CA GLY A 97 -8.18 -8.58 -7.22
C GLY A 97 -9.09 -7.43 -7.66
N GLY A 98 -8.93 -6.26 -7.03
CA GLY A 98 -9.63 -5.03 -7.42
C GLY A 98 -9.31 -4.58 -8.85
N MET A 99 -8.08 -4.75 -9.32
CA MET A 99 -7.68 -4.46 -10.70
C MET A 99 -8.32 -5.43 -11.70
N ILE A 100 -8.39 -6.73 -11.37
CA ILE A 100 -9.01 -7.75 -12.23
C ILE A 100 -10.50 -7.49 -12.41
N ILE A 101 -11.19 -7.05 -11.35
CA ILE A 101 -12.64 -6.77 -11.35
C ILE A 101 -12.92 -5.33 -11.88
N GLY A 102 -11.89 -4.54 -12.17
CA GLY A 102 -12.02 -3.17 -12.70
C GLY A 102 -12.40 -2.10 -11.67
N ARG A 103 -12.31 -2.39 -10.36
CA ARG A 103 -12.53 -1.41 -9.28
C ARG A 103 -11.34 -0.52 -9.01
N VAL A 104 -10.14 -0.98 -9.36
CA VAL A 104 -8.87 -0.26 -9.18
C VAL A 104 -8.22 -0.09 -10.55
N PRO A 105 -7.80 1.12 -10.94
CA PRO A 105 -7.11 1.32 -12.21
C PRO A 105 -5.74 0.59 -12.18
N ALA A 106 -5.48 -0.21 -13.21
CA ALA A 106 -4.19 -0.89 -13.39
C ALA A 106 -3.13 0.13 -13.83
N GLN A 107 -2.49 0.80 -12.86
CA GLN A 107 -1.36 1.69 -13.10
C GLN A 107 -0.08 1.01 -12.64
N PHE A 108 0.81 0.73 -13.59
CA PHE A 108 2.14 0.19 -13.29
C PHE A 108 3.13 1.34 -13.21
N THR A 109 3.83 1.45 -12.08
CA THR A 109 4.98 2.35 -11.94
C THR A 109 6.22 1.62 -12.45
N GLY A 110 6.92 2.21 -13.42
CA GLY A 110 8.16 1.66 -13.91
C GLY A 110 9.37 1.92 -13.01
N PRO A 111 10.55 1.47 -13.44
CA PRO A 111 11.79 1.59 -12.67
C PRO A 111 12.17 3.04 -12.36
N VAL A 112 11.89 3.97 -13.28
CA VAL A 112 12.18 5.40 -13.12
C VAL A 112 11.28 6.01 -12.06
N GLY A 113 9.98 5.70 -12.08
CA GLY A 113 9.06 6.14 -11.03
C GLY A 113 9.42 5.58 -9.64
N ILE A 114 9.86 4.32 -9.57
CA ILE A 114 10.33 3.72 -8.30
C ILE A 114 11.56 4.47 -7.76
N ALA A 115 12.55 4.77 -8.62
CA ALA A 115 13.75 5.50 -8.22
C ALA A 115 13.41 6.89 -7.64
N GLN A 116 12.42 7.56 -8.21
CA GLN A 116 11.92 8.82 -7.69
C GLN A 116 11.24 8.67 -6.33
N PHE A 117 10.34 7.69 -6.16
CA PHE A 117 9.69 7.45 -4.87
C PHE A 117 10.71 7.15 -3.76
N ILE A 118 11.79 6.45 -4.10
CA ILE A 118 12.92 6.25 -3.19
C ILE A 118 13.57 7.61 -2.83
N GLY A 119 13.83 8.46 -3.82
CA GLY A 119 14.40 9.80 -3.61
C GLY A 119 13.51 10.72 -2.76
N GLU A 120 12.19 10.70 -2.98
CA GLU A 120 11.21 11.44 -2.17
C GLU A 120 11.13 10.89 -0.75
N SER A 121 11.07 9.57 -0.60
CA SER A 121 11.03 8.92 0.71
C SER A 121 12.31 9.17 1.52
N ALA A 122 13.46 9.18 0.87
CA ALA A 122 14.73 9.52 1.51
C ALA A 122 14.75 10.96 2.04
N LYS A 123 14.14 11.91 1.33
CA LYS A 123 13.99 13.31 1.80
C LYS A 123 13.03 13.43 2.98
N MET A 124 12.03 12.56 3.09
CA MET A 124 11.09 12.52 4.22
C MET A 124 11.68 11.86 5.48
N GLY A 125 12.84 11.20 5.36
CA GLY A 125 13.58 10.62 6.49
C GLY A 125 13.61 9.09 6.48
N MET A 126 14.15 8.52 7.57
CA MET A 126 14.45 7.08 7.62
C MET A 126 13.20 6.20 7.70
N VAL A 127 12.18 6.61 8.46
CA VAL A 127 10.97 5.80 8.69
C VAL A 127 10.17 5.61 7.40
N PRO A 128 9.87 6.65 6.59
CA PRO A 128 9.24 6.48 5.29
C PRO A 128 10.08 5.65 4.32
N LEU A 129 11.40 5.84 4.31
CA LEU A 129 12.31 5.08 3.45
C LEU A 129 12.29 3.58 3.78
N LEU A 130 12.40 3.20 5.06
CA LEU A 130 12.31 1.81 5.49
C LEU A 130 10.94 1.21 5.19
N SER A 131 9.87 2.00 5.33
CA SER A 131 8.51 1.58 4.98
C SER A 131 8.37 1.30 3.48
N LEU A 132 8.96 2.15 2.63
CA LEU A 132 9.00 1.94 1.18
C LEU A 132 9.81 0.69 0.83
N ILE A 133 10.99 0.52 1.43
CA ILE A 133 11.82 -0.67 1.21
C ILE A 133 11.04 -1.93 1.59
N ALA A 134 10.38 -1.95 2.76
CA ALA A 134 9.56 -3.07 3.18
C ALA A 134 8.42 -3.35 2.17
N PHE A 135 7.72 -2.31 1.71
CA PHE A 135 6.68 -2.44 0.70
C PHE A 135 7.21 -3.01 -0.63
N LEU A 136 8.33 -2.51 -1.14
CA LEU A 136 8.96 -3.01 -2.36
C LEU A 136 9.45 -4.45 -2.20
N SER A 137 10.02 -4.81 -1.05
CA SER A 137 10.48 -6.17 -0.76
C SER A 137 9.33 -7.17 -0.73
N VAL A 138 8.19 -6.82 -0.10
CA VAL A 138 7.01 -7.69 -0.10
C VAL A 138 6.47 -7.87 -1.52
N ASN A 139 6.36 -6.79 -2.30
CA ASN A 139 5.93 -6.89 -3.70
C ASN A 139 6.85 -7.80 -4.50
N LEU A 140 8.17 -7.59 -4.45
CA LEU A 140 9.13 -8.42 -5.19
C LEU A 140 9.04 -9.89 -4.77
N GLY A 141 8.90 -10.17 -3.47
CA GLY A 141 8.67 -11.52 -2.96
C GLY A 141 7.40 -12.16 -3.51
N LEU A 142 6.28 -11.43 -3.52
CA LEU A 142 5.01 -11.93 -4.05
C LEU A 142 5.05 -12.14 -5.57
N PHE A 143 5.59 -11.19 -6.33
CA PHE A 143 5.74 -11.32 -7.79
C PHE A 143 6.66 -12.49 -8.15
N ASN A 144 7.75 -12.69 -7.40
CA ASN A 144 8.65 -13.83 -7.61
C ASN A 144 7.98 -15.17 -7.34
N LEU A 145 6.92 -15.23 -6.53
CA LEU A 145 6.16 -16.46 -6.28
C LEU A 145 5.11 -16.76 -7.37
N PHE A 146 4.79 -15.81 -8.24
CA PHE A 146 3.86 -16.07 -9.33
C PHE A 146 4.44 -17.07 -10.33
N PRO A 147 3.59 -17.89 -10.98
CA PRO A 147 3.99 -18.89 -11.96
C PRO A 147 4.37 -18.26 -13.30
N ILE A 148 5.26 -17.28 -13.28
CA ILE A 148 5.74 -16.56 -14.45
C ILE A 148 7.08 -17.17 -14.86
N PRO A 149 7.22 -17.65 -16.11
CA PRO A 149 8.51 -18.09 -16.64
C PRO A 149 9.58 -17.00 -16.48
N ALA A 150 10.81 -17.38 -16.15
CA ALA A 150 11.93 -16.53 -15.73
C ALA A 150 11.96 -16.07 -14.26
N LEU A 151 10.89 -16.26 -13.47
CA LEU A 151 10.89 -16.04 -12.02
C LEU A 151 10.96 -17.36 -11.23
N ASP A 152 11.28 -17.25 -9.94
CA ASP A 152 11.43 -18.40 -9.02
C ASP A 152 10.13 -19.22 -8.90
N GLY A 153 8.97 -18.58 -8.94
CA GLY A 153 7.65 -19.21 -8.91
C GLY A 153 7.34 -20.03 -10.16
N GLY A 154 7.94 -19.69 -11.30
CA GLY A 154 7.91 -20.52 -12.50
C GLY A 154 8.63 -21.86 -12.27
N ARG A 155 9.82 -21.82 -11.65
CA ARG A 155 10.56 -23.04 -11.27
C ARG A 155 9.80 -23.84 -10.22
N LEU A 156 9.20 -23.19 -9.24
CA LEU A 156 8.34 -23.84 -8.24
C LEU A 156 7.17 -24.58 -8.91
N LEU A 157 6.51 -23.96 -9.89
CA LEU A 157 5.45 -24.59 -10.66
C LEU A 157 5.95 -25.85 -11.40
N PHE A 158 7.13 -25.78 -12.04
CA PHE A 158 7.70 -26.94 -12.72
C PHE A 158 8.02 -28.08 -11.75
N LEU A 159 8.57 -27.77 -10.58
CA LEU A 159 8.83 -28.75 -9.52
C LEU A 159 7.53 -29.38 -8.99
N LEU A 160 6.47 -28.59 -8.83
CA LEU A 160 5.15 -29.11 -8.46
C LEU A 160 4.61 -30.07 -9.52
N ILE A 161 4.74 -29.72 -10.80
CA ILE A 161 4.33 -30.58 -11.93
C ILE A 161 5.16 -31.87 -11.96
N GLU A 162 6.49 -31.79 -11.77
CA GLU A 162 7.35 -32.97 -11.68
C GLU A 162 6.98 -33.87 -10.50
N GLY A 163 6.71 -33.28 -9.33
CA GLY A 163 6.29 -34.00 -8.14
C GLY A 163 4.98 -34.76 -8.34
N VAL A 164 3.99 -34.15 -9.00
CA VAL A 164 2.72 -34.80 -9.36
C VAL A 164 2.92 -35.89 -10.43
N ARG A 165 3.80 -35.65 -11.40
CA ARG A 165 4.03 -36.58 -12.52
C ARG A 165 4.98 -37.73 -12.17
N GLY A 166 5.79 -37.59 -11.11
CA GLY A 166 6.82 -38.54 -10.71
C GLY A 166 7.95 -38.72 -11.73
N LYS A 167 8.07 -37.82 -12.72
CA LYS A 167 9.09 -37.88 -13.77
C LYS A 167 9.62 -36.49 -14.11
N PRO A 168 10.95 -36.32 -14.26
CA PRO A 168 11.55 -35.03 -14.56
C PRO A 168 11.05 -34.49 -15.90
N LEU A 169 10.89 -33.17 -15.98
CA LEU A 169 10.65 -32.42 -17.20
C LEU A 169 11.93 -32.38 -18.04
N ASP A 170 11.72 -32.24 -19.34
CA ASP A 170 12.83 -32.09 -20.26
C ASP A 170 13.49 -30.72 -20.01
N LEU A 171 14.73 -30.75 -19.52
CA LEU A 171 15.55 -29.57 -19.20
C LEU A 171 15.54 -28.56 -20.35
N LYS A 172 15.61 -29.03 -21.61
CA LYS A 172 15.63 -28.15 -22.78
C LYS A 172 14.32 -27.39 -22.96
N LYS A 173 13.19 -28.00 -22.59
CA LYS A 173 11.87 -27.36 -22.67
C LYS A 173 11.69 -26.35 -21.56
N GLU A 174 12.17 -26.66 -20.36
CA GLU A 174 12.14 -25.72 -19.24
C GLU A 174 13.02 -24.49 -19.53
N GLU A 175 14.26 -24.70 -19.97
CA GLU A 175 15.18 -23.63 -20.36
C GLU A 175 14.57 -22.72 -21.44
N LEU A 176 13.93 -23.32 -22.46
CA LEU A 176 13.26 -22.56 -23.51
C LEU A 176 12.11 -21.70 -22.97
N VAL A 177 11.28 -22.25 -22.08
CA VAL A 177 10.17 -21.51 -21.46
C VAL A 177 10.68 -20.35 -20.61
N HIS A 178 11.72 -20.58 -19.80
CA HIS A 178 12.36 -19.51 -19.02
C HIS A 178 12.99 -18.45 -19.93
N TYR A 179 13.67 -18.84 -20.99
CA TYR A 179 14.28 -17.92 -21.95
C TYR A 179 13.24 -17.03 -22.65
N ILE A 180 12.13 -17.62 -23.12
CA ILE A 180 11.01 -16.87 -23.71
C ILE A 180 10.40 -15.93 -22.66
N GLY A 181 10.19 -16.41 -21.43
CA GLY A 181 9.70 -15.61 -20.31
C GLY A 181 10.58 -14.38 -20.05
N PHE A 182 11.89 -14.58 -20.08
CA PHE A 182 12.87 -13.52 -19.82
C PHE A 182 12.85 -12.45 -20.92
N ILE A 183 12.72 -12.86 -22.18
CA ILE A 183 12.54 -11.93 -23.31
C ILE A 183 11.26 -11.10 -23.11
N ILE A 184 10.14 -11.75 -22.81
CA ILE A 184 8.85 -11.06 -22.58
C ILE A 184 8.97 -10.07 -21.42
N LEU A 185 9.59 -10.49 -20.31
CA LEU A 185 9.78 -9.66 -19.14
C LEU A 185 10.65 -8.43 -19.45
N PHE A 186 11.72 -8.60 -20.22
CA PHE A 186 12.55 -7.47 -20.65
C PHE A 186 11.82 -6.54 -21.62
N CYS A 187 11.06 -7.07 -22.57
CA CYS A 187 10.22 -6.24 -23.44
C CYS A 187 9.24 -5.40 -22.62
N LEU A 188 8.60 -5.99 -21.61
CA LEU A 188 7.72 -5.27 -20.69
C LEU A 188 8.48 -4.23 -19.87
N PHE A 189 9.64 -4.57 -19.33
CA PHE A 189 10.52 -3.66 -18.59
C PHE A 189 10.85 -2.41 -19.41
N PHE A 190 11.29 -2.60 -20.67
CA PHE A 190 11.61 -1.48 -21.55
C PHE A 190 10.37 -0.66 -21.93
N LEU A 191 9.24 -1.31 -22.18
CA LEU A 191 7.98 -0.63 -22.51
C LEU A 191 7.51 0.26 -21.36
N VAL A 192 7.46 -0.26 -20.14
CA VAL A 192 7.01 0.49 -18.96
C VAL A 192 8.03 1.60 -18.65
N THR A 193 9.32 1.33 -18.75
CA THR A 193 10.37 2.36 -18.59
C THR A 193 10.21 3.49 -19.61
N TYR A 194 9.92 3.16 -20.87
CA TYR A 194 9.69 4.16 -21.91
C TYR A 194 8.44 5.01 -21.63
N GLN A 195 7.34 4.38 -21.20
CA GLN A 195 6.12 5.09 -20.80
C GLN A 195 6.36 6.02 -19.61
N ASP A 196 7.13 5.57 -18.61
CA ASP A 196 7.55 6.40 -17.48
C ASP A 196 8.31 7.64 -17.96
N ILE A 197 9.32 7.47 -18.81
CA ILE A 197 10.13 8.57 -19.33
C ILE A 197 9.26 9.56 -20.12
N LEU A 198 8.36 9.08 -20.99
CA LEU A 198 7.45 9.94 -21.75
C LEU A 198 6.52 10.75 -20.83
N ARG A 199 5.96 10.12 -19.79
CA ARG A 199 5.11 10.78 -18.81
C ARG A 199 5.84 11.90 -18.06
N TRP A 200 7.15 11.75 -17.91
CA TRP A 200 8.04 12.73 -17.29
C TRP A 200 8.43 13.87 -18.23
N VAL A 201 8.87 13.56 -19.44
CA VAL A 201 9.30 14.57 -20.42
C VAL A 201 8.12 15.39 -20.96
N GLY A 202 6.91 14.82 -20.97
CA GLY A 202 5.68 15.51 -21.37
C GLY A 202 5.04 16.39 -20.29
N ARG A 203 5.64 16.51 -19.09
CA ARG A 203 5.20 17.38 -18.00
C ARG A 203 6.05 18.64 -17.90
#